data_AF-A0A7V4QB45-F1
#
_entry.id   AF-A0A7V4QB45-F1
#
_cell.length_a   1.000
_cell.length_b   1.000
_cell.length_c   1.000
_cell.angle_alpha   90.00
_cell.angle_beta   90.00
_cell.angle_gamma   90.00
#
_symmetry.space_group_name_H-M   'P 1'
#
loop_
_entity.id
_entity.type
_entity.pdbx_description
1 polymer ?
#
loop_
_entity_poly.entity_id
_entity_poly.type
_entity_poly.pdbx_seq_one_letter_code
_entity_poly.pdbx_strand_id
1 'polypeptide(L)'
;MEALQKIESLAVSETWKEKFRTIASAKPLNFGLALKFENQDVWMKSKIWTKLNPFAMLFGVFYYVFLGMWKKGLMLFIIGIGVVTIAEILFGSKIVDFLAIGFNAVYATYANLDFYRKKVLDEDFWL
;
A
#
# COMPACT_ATOMS: atom_id res chain seq x y z
N MET A 1 -6.95 -17.98 -12.32
CA MET A 1 -7.51 -19.03 -11.45
C MET A 1 -6.59 -19.32 -10.27
N GLU A 2 -5.27 -19.36 -10.47
CA GLU A 2 -4.27 -19.60 -9.42
C GLU A 2 -4.32 -18.58 -8.25
N ALA A 3 -4.40 -17.28 -8.54
CA ALA A 3 -4.45 -16.25 -7.50
C ALA A 3 -5.67 -16.39 -6.56
N LEU A 4 -6.85 -16.73 -7.08
CA LEU A 4 -8.05 -16.90 -6.26
C LEU A 4 -7.95 -18.13 -5.36
N GLN A 5 -7.48 -19.27 -5.89
CA GLN A 5 -7.25 -20.48 -5.10
C GLN A 5 -6.26 -20.21 -3.96
N LYS A 6 -5.19 -19.48 -4.26
CA LYS A 6 -4.21 -19.06 -3.25
C LYS A 6 -4.84 -18.15 -2.20
N ILE A 7 -5.67 -17.17 -2.59
CA ILE A 7 -6.36 -16.29 -1.63
C ILE A 7 -7.23 -17.10 -0.66
N GLU A 8 -7.98 -18.09 -1.15
CA GLU A 8 -8.88 -18.88 -0.30
C GLU A 8 -8.12 -19.76 0.71
N SER A 9 -6.92 -20.24 0.35
CA SER A 9 -6.09 -21.05 1.24
C SER A 9 -5.29 -20.25 2.28
N LEU A 10 -5.21 -18.93 2.15
CA LEU A 10 -4.50 -18.08 3.11
C LEU A 10 -5.20 -18.06 4.47
N ALA A 11 -4.40 -18.27 5.53
CA ALA A 11 -4.81 -18.09 6.92
C ALA A 11 -4.84 -16.60 7.32
N VAL A 12 -5.69 -15.82 6.65
CA VAL A 12 -5.98 -14.40 6.93
C VAL A 12 -7.48 -14.22 7.11
N SER A 13 -7.90 -13.10 7.72
CA SER A 13 -9.33 -12.81 7.90
C SER A 13 -10.07 -12.68 6.56
N GLU A 14 -11.38 -12.92 6.57
CA GLU A 14 -12.21 -12.76 5.37
C GLU A 14 -12.20 -11.32 4.81
N THR A 15 -12.03 -10.32 5.67
CA THR A 15 -11.83 -8.94 5.24
C THR A 15 -10.57 -8.80 4.38
N TRP A 16 -9.48 -9.48 4.74
CA TRP A 16 -8.26 -9.50 3.91
C TRP A 16 -8.48 -10.23 2.60
N LYS A 17 -9.17 -11.38 2.62
CA LYS A 17 -9.49 -12.10 1.39
C LYS A 17 -10.38 -11.27 0.45
N GLU A 18 -11.37 -10.53 0.96
CA GLU A 18 -12.20 -9.61 0.14
C GLU A 18 -11.35 -8.55 -0.58
N LYS A 19 -10.40 -7.94 0.13
CA LYS A 19 -9.46 -6.97 -0.46
C LYS A 19 -8.62 -7.64 -1.56
N PHE A 20 -8.07 -8.81 -1.27
CA PHE A 20 -7.23 -9.54 -2.23
C PHE A 20 -8.00 -9.98 -3.46
N ARG A 21 -9.24 -10.46 -3.30
CA ARG A 21 -10.13 -10.79 -4.43
C ARG A 21 -10.37 -9.57 -5.30
N THR A 22 -10.66 -8.42 -4.70
CA THR A 22 -10.87 -7.17 -5.43
C THR A 22 -9.62 -6.76 -6.23
N ILE A 23 -8.44 -6.84 -5.63
CA ILE A 23 -7.16 -6.55 -6.29
C ILE A 23 -6.91 -7.54 -7.44
N ALA A 24 -7.12 -8.85 -7.21
CA ALA A 24 -6.95 -9.89 -8.22
C ALA A 24 -7.91 -9.70 -9.41
N SER A 25 -9.18 -9.34 -9.15
CA SER A 25 -10.17 -9.05 -10.19
C SER A 25 -9.82 -7.80 -11.00
N ALA A 26 -9.21 -6.80 -10.37
CA ALA A 26 -8.73 -5.60 -11.05
C ALA A 26 -7.50 -5.88 -11.93
N LYS A 27 -6.73 -6.95 -11.64
CA LYS A 27 -5.49 -7.35 -12.34
C LYS A 27 -4.44 -6.22 -12.40
N PRO A 28 -3.62 -6.04 -11.34
CA PRO A 28 -2.60 -5.00 -11.32
C PRO A 28 -1.57 -5.22 -12.44
N LEU A 29 -1.28 -4.17 -13.21
CA LEU A 29 -0.29 -4.15 -14.29
C LEU A 29 1.09 -3.71 -13.81
N ASN A 30 1.14 -2.94 -12.73
CA ASN A 30 2.37 -2.49 -12.10
C ASN A 30 2.15 -2.31 -10.59
N PHE A 31 3.27 -2.17 -9.86
CA PHE A 31 3.27 -1.94 -8.42
C PHE A 31 4.07 -0.68 -8.01
N GLY A 32 4.44 0.15 -8.99
CA GLY A 32 5.15 1.42 -8.77
C GLY A 32 4.21 2.56 -8.37
N LEU A 33 4.71 3.80 -8.45
CA LEU A 33 4.01 5.02 -8.00
C LEU A 33 2.69 5.33 -8.73
N ALA A 34 2.46 4.73 -9.90
CA ALA A 34 1.24 4.92 -10.68
C ALA A 34 0.49 3.59 -10.75
N LEU A 35 -0.41 3.36 -9.79
CA LEU A 35 -1.26 2.17 -9.75
C LEU A 35 -2.07 2.03 -11.05
N LYS A 36 -1.71 1.04 -11.86
CA LYS A 36 -2.43 0.69 -13.08
C LYS A 36 -2.99 -0.71 -12.97
N PHE A 37 -4.24 -0.86 -13.40
CA PHE A 37 -4.97 -2.12 -13.44
C PHE A 37 -5.46 -2.36 -14.86
N GLU A 38 -5.48 -3.62 -15.30
CA GLU A 38 -6.07 -4.02 -16.59
C GLU A 38 -7.56 -3.66 -16.60
N ASN A 39 -8.25 -3.97 -15.49
CA ASN A 39 -9.66 -3.67 -15.31
C ASN A 39 -9.84 -2.44 -14.41
N GLN A 40 -9.42 -1.27 -14.90
CA GLN A 40 -9.46 -0.02 -14.13
C GLN A 40 -10.88 0.32 -13.62
N ASP A 41 -11.93 0.03 -14.39
CA ASP A 41 -13.32 0.27 -13.98
C ASP A 41 -13.71 -0.53 -12.74
N VAL A 42 -13.24 -1.79 -12.64
CA VAL A 42 -13.47 -2.67 -11.49
C VAL A 42 -12.79 -2.09 -10.26
N TRP A 43 -11.53 -1.65 -10.40
CA TRP A 43 -10.80 -1.01 -9.31
C TRP A 43 -11.48 0.28 -8.83
N MET A 44 -11.88 1.15 -9.76
CA MET A 44 -12.50 2.43 -9.43
C MET A 44 -13.84 2.27 -8.72
N LYS A 45 -14.68 1.33 -9.17
CA LYS A 45 -15.98 1.01 -8.58
C LYS A 45 -15.89 0.19 -7.28
N SER A 46 -14.70 -0.30 -6.91
CA SER A 46 -14.52 -1.04 -5.67
C SER A 46 -14.70 -0.16 -4.42
N LYS A 47 -15.04 -0.82 -3.31
CA LYS A 47 -15.28 -0.15 -2.02
C LYS A 47 -14.03 0.59 -1.55
N ILE A 48 -14.18 1.73 -0.89
CA ILE A 48 -13.03 2.54 -0.47
C ILE A 48 -12.06 1.79 0.45
N TRP A 49 -12.55 0.89 1.30
CA TRP A 49 -11.72 0.10 2.22
C TRP A 49 -10.85 -0.95 1.53
N THR A 50 -11.15 -1.33 0.28
CA THR A 50 -10.28 -2.21 -0.51
C THR A 50 -9.11 -1.45 -1.09
N LYS A 51 -9.28 -0.14 -1.29
CA LYS A 51 -8.28 0.77 -1.83
C LYS A 51 -7.40 1.38 -0.75
N LEU A 52 -7.97 1.77 0.38
CA LEU A 52 -7.27 2.44 1.47
C LEU A 52 -7.20 1.57 2.73
N ASN A 53 -6.14 1.74 3.50
CA ASN A 53 -5.97 1.10 4.80
C ASN A 53 -5.77 2.15 5.90
N PRO A 54 -6.77 2.37 6.79
CA PRO A 54 -6.67 3.39 7.83
C PRO A 54 -5.61 3.06 8.88
N PHE A 55 -5.35 1.79 9.18
CA PHE A 55 -4.29 1.40 10.11
C PHE A 55 -2.90 1.74 9.55
N ALA A 56 -2.69 1.51 8.24
CA ALA A 56 -1.46 1.93 7.59
C ALA A 56 -1.30 3.45 7.58
N MET A 57 -2.39 4.21 7.47
CA MET A 57 -2.35 5.67 7.60
C MET A 57 -1.90 6.12 8.98
N LEU A 58 -2.44 5.50 10.05
CA LEU A 58 -2.16 5.93 11.42
C LEU A 58 -0.79 5.46 11.93
N PHE A 59 -0.38 4.25 11.55
CA PHE A 59 0.80 3.59 12.10
C PHE A 59 1.99 3.51 11.11
N GLY A 60 1.78 3.89 9.85
CA GLY A 60 2.84 4.01 8.83
C GLY A 60 3.74 2.79 8.73
N VAL A 61 5.05 3.02 8.87
CA VAL A 61 6.10 1.98 8.83
C VAL A 61 5.86 0.87 9.85
N PHE A 62 5.37 1.18 11.06
CA PHE A 62 5.15 0.18 12.10
C PHE A 62 4.07 -0.83 11.69
N TYR A 63 3.05 -0.38 10.96
CA TYR A 63 2.04 -1.28 10.40
C TYR A 63 2.61 -2.19 9.31
N TYR A 64 3.50 -1.67 8.47
CA TYR A 64 4.18 -2.48 7.46
C TYR A 64 5.06 -3.55 8.13
N VAL A 65 5.80 -3.20 9.18
CA VAL A 65 6.57 -4.16 9.97
C VAL A 65 5.66 -5.22 10.60
N PHE A 66 4.51 -4.84 11.16
CA PHE A 66 3.53 -5.78 11.71
C PHE A 66 2.99 -6.78 10.67
N LEU A 67 2.72 -6.34 9.44
CA LEU A 67 2.36 -7.22 8.31
C LEU A 67 3.58 -7.97 7.72
N GLY A 68 4.77 -7.72 8.26
CA GLY A 68 6.06 -8.26 7.86
C GLY A 68 6.57 -7.70 6.53
N MET A 69 6.04 -6.60 6.03
CA MET A 69 6.47 -5.88 4.83
C MET A 69 7.58 -4.86 5.17
N TRP A 70 8.52 -5.26 6.03
CA TRP A 70 9.47 -4.34 6.68
C TRP A 70 10.42 -3.66 5.67
N LYS A 71 10.83 -4.35 4.60
CA LYS A 71 11.70 -3.79 3.55
C LYS A 71 11.08 -2.56 2.89
N LYS A 72 9.89 -2.71 2.30
CA LYS A 72 9.16 -1.57 1.73
C LYS A 72 8.76 -0.54 2.78
N GLY A 73 8.33 -0.97 3.96
CA GLY A 73 8.00 -0.06 5.06
C GLY A 73 9.14 0.90 5.39
N LEU A 74 10.36 0.35 5.52
CA LEU A 74 11.58 1.09 5.80
C LEU A 74 12.03 1.94 4.61
N MET A 75 11.93 1.43 3.38
CA MET A 75 12.25 2.21 2.18
C MET A 75 11.35 3.45 2.04
N LEU A 76 10.04 3.28 2.21
CA LEU A 76 9.11 4.41 2.24
C LEU A 76 9.46 5.39 3.37
N PHE A 77 9.85 4.89 4.54
CA PHE A 77 10.21 5.76 5.66
C PHE A 77 11.43 6.65 5.32
N ILE A 78 12.47 6.06 4.74
CA ILE A 78 13.68 6.78 4.30
C ILE A 78 13.34 7.80 3.21
N ILE A 79 12.53 7.41 2.22
CA ILE A 79 12.06 8.33 1.16
C ILE A 79 11.27 9.48 1.78
N GLY A 80 10.40 9.20 2.75
CA GLY A 80 9.60 10.21 3.45
C GLY A 80 10.46 11.25 4.17
N ILE A 81 11.50 10.80 4.88
CA ILE A 81 12.48 11.71 5.50
C ILE A 81 13.13 12.59 4.42
N GLY A 82 13.62 11.99 3.34
CA GLY A 82 14.25 12.74 2.24
C GLY A 82 13.33 13.79 1.62
N VAL A 83 12.07 13.44 1.34
CA VAL A 83 11.07 14.36 0.80
C VAL A 83 10.79 15.52 1.76
N VAL A 84 10.62 15.23 3.06
CA VAL A 84 10.38 16.24 4.08
C VAL A 84 11.57 17.19 4.24
N THR A 85 12.79 16.65 4.32
CA THR A 85 14.02 17.47 4.43
C THR A 85 14.21 18.37 3.21
N ILE A 86 14.01 17.85 1.99
CA ILE A 86 14.10 18.65 0.78
C ILE A 86 13.03 19.76 0.78
N ALA A 87 11.80 19.42 1.16
CA ALA A 87 10.72 20.39 1.21
C ALA A 87 10.96 21.50 2.25
N GLU A 88 11.54 21.16 3.40
CA GLU A 88 11.94 22.13 4.42
C GLU A 88 12.97 23.13 3.87
N ILE A 89 14.00 22.63 3.18
CA ILE A 89 15.05 23.46 2.59
C ILE A 89 14.49 24.41 1.52
N LEU A 90 13.57 23.93 0.68
CA LEU A 90 13.06 24.68 -0.47
C LEU A 90 11.90 25.62 -0.13
N PHE A 91 11.04 25.25 0.83
CA PHE A 91 9.75 25.91 1.05
C PHE A 91 9.51 26.33 2.50
N GLY A 92 10.38 25.96 3.43
CA GLY A 92 10.25 26.28 4.86
C GLY A 92 9.25 25.40 5.61
N SER A 93 9.17 25.62 6.93
CA SER A 93 8.52 24.70 7.89
C SER A 93 7.01 24.54 7.72
N LYS A 94 6.28 25.55 7.23
CA LYS A 94 4.81 25.44 7.09
C LYS A 94 4.37 24.33 6.12
N ILE A 95 5.17 24.04 5.09
CA ILE A 95 4.88 22.97 4.12
C ILE A 95 5.22 21.58 4.67
N VAL A 96 6.16 21.50 5.61
CA VAL A 96 6.60 20.25 6.24
C VAL A 96 5.47 19.59 7.03
N ASP A 97 4.72 20.34 7.82
CA ASP A 97 3.63 19.80 8.63
C ASP A 97 2.55 19.12 7.76
N PHE A 98 2.20 19.73 6.64
CA PHE A 98 1.25 19.15 5.67
C PHE A 98 1.82 17.92 4.98
N LEU A 99 3.11 17.92 4.62
CA LEU A 99 3.76 16.81 3.94
C LEU A 99 3.93 15.59 4.85
N ALA A 100 4.21 15.78 6.14
CA ALA A 100 4.31 14.69 7.10
C ALA A 100 2.97 13.93 7.23
N ILE A 101 1.85 14.66 7.27
CA ILE A 101 0.51 14.07 7.27
C ILE A 101 0.20 13.41 5.91
N GLY A 102 0.55 14.09 4.81
CA GLY A 102 0.36 13.58 3.45
C GLY A 102 1.14 12.29 3.17
N PHE A 103 2.33 12.12 3.75
CA PHE A 103 3.15 10.94 3.54
C PHE A 103 2.51 9.67 4.11
N ASN A 104 1.80 9.79 5.23
CA ASN A 104 1.01 8.68 5.78
C ASN A 104 -0.10 8.20 4.85
N ALA A 105 -0.64 9.07 3.99
CA ALA A 105 -1.60 8.66 2.97
C ALA A 105 -0.98 7.72 1.91
N VAL A 106 0.35 7.78 1.70
CA VAL A 106 1.05 6.82 0.82
C VAL A 106 0.97 5.42 1.42
N TYR A 107 1.31 5.25 2.70
CA TYR A 107 1.16 3.96 3.39
C TYR A 107 -0.28 3.44 3.29
N ALA A 108 -1.27 4.31 3.50
CA ALA A 108 -2.69 3.97 3.41
C ALA A 108 -3.10 3.45 2.02
N THR A 109 -2.62 4.10 0.97
CA THR A 109 -2.98 3.81 -0.42
C THR A 109 -2.40 2.50 -0.92
N TYR A 110 -1.18 2.17 -0.49
CA TYR A 110 -0.46 1.00 -1.02
C TYR A 110 -0.58 -0.24 -0.14
N ALA A 111 -0.90 -0.12 1.16
CA ALA A 111 -0.81 -1.24 2.10
C ALA A 111 -1.62 -2.48 1.71
N ASN A 112 -2.84 -2.30 1.19
CA ASN A 112 -3.66 -3.44 0.80
C ASN A 112 -3.06 -4.16 -0.43
N LEU A 113 -2.54 -3.41 -1.39
CA LEU A 113 -1.87 -3.94 -2.58
C LEU A 113 -0.54 -4.60 -2.25
N ASP A 114 0.26 -3.97 -1.38
CA ASP A 114 1.53 -4.53 -0.95
C ASP A 114 1.35 -5.81 -0.15
N PHE A 115 0.32 -5.87 0.69
CA PHE A 115 0.02 -7.10 1.41
C PHE A 115 -0.50 -8.20 0.48
N TYR A 116 -1.22 -7.82 -0.59
CA TYR A 116 -1.56 -8.74 -1.67
C TYR A 116 -0.30 -9.27 -2.37
N ARG A 117 0.64 -8.42 -2.77
CA ARG A 117 1.92 -8.83 -3.38
C ARG A 117 2.66 -9.81 -2.48
N LYS A 118 2.78 -9.49 -1.20
CA LYS A 118 3.46 -10.35 -0.24
C LYS A 118 2.77 -11.70 -0.05
N LYS A 119 1.45 -11.74 0.13
CA LYS A 119 0.73 -12.96 0.52
C LYS A 119 0.26 -13.80 -0.66
N VAL A 120 -0.08 -13.17 -1.77
CA VAL A 120 -0.64 -13.82 -2.96
C VAL A 120 0.42 -14.01 -4.04
N LEU A 121 1.39 -13.10 -4.16
CA LEU A 121 2.47 -13.22 -5.16
C LEU A 121 3.80 -13.72 -4.55
N ASP A 122 3.85 -13.94 -3.24
CA ASP A 122 5.07 -14.31 -2.49
C ASP A 122 6.25 -13.36 -2.74
N GLU A 123 5.97 -12.09 -3.06
CA GLU A 123 7.02 -11.11 -3.32
C GLU A 123 7.61 -10.59 -2.00
N ASP A 124 8.92 -10.42 -2.00
CA ASP A 124 9.68 -9.71 -0.97
C ASP A 124 10.46 -8.56 -1.60
N PHE A 125 10.04 -7.32 -1.34
CA PHE A 125 10.36 -6.17 -2.17
C PHE A 125 10.67 -4.91 -1.34
N TRP A 126 11.46 -4.02 -1.95
CA TRP A 126 11.78 -2.71 -1.40
C TRP A 126 10.82 -1.61 -1.87
N LEU A 127 10.22 -1.74 -3.06
CA LEU A 127 9.20 -0.85 -3.63
C LEU A 127 8.13 -1.63 -4.41
#